data_AF-A0A846YF79-F1
#
_entry.id   AF-A0A846YF79-F1
#
_cell.length_a   1.000
_cell.length_b   1.000
_cell.length_c   1.000
_cell.angle_alpha   90.00
_cell.angle_beta   90.00
_cell.angle_gamma   90.00
#
_symmetry.space_group_name_H-M   'P 1'
#
loop_
_entity.id
_entity.type
_entity.pdbx_description
1 polymer ?
#
loop_
_entity_poly.entity_id
_entity_poly.type
_entity_poly.pdbx_seq_one_letter_code
_entity_poly.pdbx_strand_id
1 'polypeptide(L)'
;MNSMVRAAVGGACVGGGIAIGAYSGGWFLLAALIVSAVGIGLVVSDFVRAACTVSEGDSVPVQVDLIDRTTTLVGTSPTLVAGEARPPGDTPFRFQTSANLSADQLAEIVRNGRGVLPAEAVGVPDAVPVTEHGGVRKHVPAALVAAAAMWATMLLPPGDFWDLSEVSVSPPAVLSAPGPDERPVWQWYDDAVAHVSAEAPDLLDSILNITVNESYVEVWVYLGGDRSRVFEGRADGWEVRDAQTPHRARDTFSLADLQNFSARDVLSRTGAMLPPDKREPNRMEISRDTEDIFGSAHPLLVESWFGDGSEYRMDALPDGTVAPWWPAGDLAAALDQVGAALTARGVPADAPRLDSITLDRSDSGDRRSGSFEVGFVRNGIVYRTGADAGEFTGPDDDGSEPGLPGFRFADIDPGVLTRVRDDAMTRYRIDPVDRVMAKISIGPASRFDSDGGDEYVIEVDYSQAHGDSAYYTLGGQYLSG
;
A
#
# COMPACT_ATOMS: atom_id res chain seq x y z
N MET A 1 7.69 -6.34 40.73
CA MET A 1 8.25 -7.42 39.88
C MET A 1 9.65 -6.98 39.44
N ASN A 2 10.72 -7.66 39.88
CA ASN A 2 12.11 -7.18 39.77
C ASN A 2 12.66 -7.20 38.33
N SER A 3 13.51 -6.23 37.98
CA SER A 3 14.12 -6.05 36.64
C SER A 3 14.94 -7.26 36.17
N MET A 4 15.53 -8.02 37.09
CA MET A 4 16.22 -9.29 36.79
C MET A 4 15.26 -10.37 36.24
N VAL A 5 14.00 -10.39 36.69
CA VAL A 5 13.00 -11.36 36.19
C VAL A 5 12.59 -11.00 34.76
N ARG A 6 12.50 -9.70 34.44
CA ARG A 6 12.25 -9.23 33.06
C ARG A 6 13.42 -9.52 32.11
N ALA A 7 14.66 -9.35 32.56
CA ALA A 7 15.85 -9.65 31.75
C ALA A 7 16.03 -11.17 31.51
N ALA A 8 15.73 -12.00 32.52
CA ALA A 8 15.77 -13.46 32.39
C ALA A 8 14.66 -14.00 31.46
N VAL A 9 13.45 -13.43 31.54
CA VAL A 9 12.33 -13.78 30.65
C VAL A 9 12.61 -13.31 29.22
N GLY A 10 13.14 -12.09 29.04
CA GLY A 10 13.54 -11.58 27.72
C GLY A 10 14.65 -12.41 27.07
N GLY A 11 15.68 -12.80 27.84
CA GLY A 11 16.75 -13.67 27.35
C GLY A 11 16.29 -15.08 27.00
N ALA A 12 15.38 -15.65 27.78
CA ALA A 12 14.79 -16.97 27.48
C ALA A 12 13.90 -16.94 26.23
N CYS A 13 13.16 -15.86 26.00
CA CYS A 13 12.35 -15.69 24.78
C CYS A 13 13.21 -15.54 23.51
N VAL A 14 14.32 -14.80 23.60
CA VAL A 14 15.26 -14.64 22.47
C VAL A 14 16.01 -15.95 22.18
N GLY A 15 16.49 -16.64 23.23
CA GLY A 15 17.16 -17.94 23.08
C GLY A 15 16.24 -19.06 22.57
N GLY A 16 14.98 -19.09 23.05
CA GLY A 16 13.96 -20.03 22.58
C GLY A 16 13.54 -19.78 21.12
N GLY A 17 13.44 -18.51 20.70
CA GLY A 17 13.12 -18.15 19.32
C GLY A 17 14.18 -18.60 18.32
N ILE A 18 15.46 -18.52 18.69
CA ILE A 18 16.59 -18.96 17.85
C ILE A 18 16.63 -20.50 17.75
N ALA A 19 16.38 -21.21 18.84
CA ALA A 19 16.36 -22.68 18.84
C ALA A 19 15.17 -23.27 18.08
N ILE A 20 14.00 -22.60 18.10
CA ILE A 20 12.81 -23.02 17.34
C ILE A 20 13.00 -22.71 15.84
N GLY A 21 13.56 -21.54 15.51
CA GLY A 21 13.84 -21.16 14.12
C GLY A 21 14.88 -22.04 13.42
N ALA A 22 15.76 -22.71 14.18
CA ALA A 22 16.72 -23.67 13.62
C ALA A 22 16.11 -25.05 13.34
N TYR A 23 14.92 -25.38 13.87
CA TYR A 23 14.29 -26.71 13.73
C TYR A 23 12.94 -26.70 13.01
N SER A 24 12.32 -25.55 12.76
CA SER A 24 11.08 -25.45 11.98
C SER A 24 11.31 -24.59 10.73
N GLY A 25 11.13 -25.22 9.57
CA GLY A 25 11.36 -24.59 8.26
C GLY A 25 10.59 -23.28 8.08
N GLY A 26 11.31 -22.25 7.64
CA GLY A 26 10.83 -21.05 6.93
C GLY A 26 9.91 -20.06 7.64
N TRP A 27 8.88 -20.52 8.36
CA TRP A 27 7.72 -19.69 8.71
C TRP A 27 7.87 -18.85 9.99
N PHE A 28 8.85 -19.15 10.86
CA PHE A 28 9.07 -18.35 12.09
C PHE A 28 10.00 -17.13 11.92
N LEU A 29 10.63 -16.96 10.75
CA LEU A 29 11.42 -15.77 10.42
C LEU A 29 10.56 -14.50 10.37
N LEU A 30 9.31 -14.62 9.91
CA LEU A 30 8.36 -13.51 9.86
C LEU A 30 7.95 -13.04 11.26
N ALA A 31 7.71 -13.97 12.19
CA ALA A 31 7.34 -13.65 13.57
C ALA A 31 8.48 -12.93 14.32
N ALA A 32 9.74 -13.31 14.08
CA ALA A 32 10.90 -12.62 14.64
C ALA A 32 11.10 -11.20 14.07
N LEU A 33 10.79 -11.01 12.78
CA LEU A 33 10.83 -9.71 12.11
C LEU A 33 9.72 -8.77 12.61
N ILE A 34 8.51 -9.29 12.82
CA ILE A 34 7.38 -8.52 13.34
C ILE A 34 7.63 -8.08 14.78
N VAL A 35 8.14 -8.96 15.65
CA VAL A 35 8.46 -8.58 17.05
C VAL A 35 9.60 -7.54 17.09
N SER A 36 10.55 -7.62 16.16
CA SER A 36 11.64 -6.64 16.04
C SER A 36 11.14 -5.31 15.46
N ALA A 37 10.24 -5.34 14.48
CA ALA A 37 9.64 -4.16 13.85
C ALA A 37 8.67 -3.43 14.79
N VAL A 38 7.87 -4.15 15.58
CA VAL A 38 7.01 -3.57 16.63
C VAL A 38 7.86 -2.90 17.72
N GLY A 39 9.04 -3.45 18.03
CA GLY A 39 10.01 -2.81 18.91
C GLY A 39 10.59 -1.49 18.37
N ILE A 40 10.72 -1.37 17.04
CA ILE A 40 11.22 -0.16 16.36
C ILE A 40 10.10 0.88 16.15
N GLY A 41 8.89 0.44 15.82
CA GLY A 41 7.72 1.29 15.61
C GLY A 41 7.22 1.98 16.89
N LEU A 42 7.47 1.42 18.07
CA LEU A 42 7.21 2.08 19.35
C LEU A 42 8.17 3.27 19.64
N VAL A 43 9.20 3.50 18.81
CA VAL A 43 10.19 4.56 19.00
C VAL A 43 9.93 5.78 18.09
N VAL A 44 9.12 5.65 17.03
CA VAL A 44 8.91 6.73 16.05
C VAL A 44 7.42 7.03 15.91
N SER A 45 6.97 8.13 16.53
CA SER A 45 5.67 8.75 16.26
C SER A 45 5.86 10.25 16.01
N ASP A 46 5.24 10.76 14.95
CA ASP A 46 5.24 12.18 14.57
C ASP A 46 4.41 13.04 15.54
N PHE A 47 4.89 14.25 15.83
CA PHE A 47 4.16 15.26 16.59
C PHE A 47 4.24 16.65 15.93
N VAL A 48 3.12 17.37 16.00
CA VAL A 48 2.84 18.71 15.45
C VAL A 48 3.49 19.82 16.29
N ARG A 49 3.94 20.90 15.62
CA ARG A 49 4.66 22.07 16.18
C ARG A 49 3.77 23.03 16.99
N ALA A 50 4.32 23.58 18.08
CA ALA A 50 4.01 24.92 18.60
C ALA A 50 5.29 25.62 19.10
N ALA A 51 5.28 26.96 19.14
CA ALA A 51 6.45 27.80 19.44
C ALA A 51 6.45 28.26 20.91
N CYS A 52 7.53 27.94 21.64
CA CYS A 52 7.69 28.39 23.03
C CYS A 52 7.85 29.90 23.17
N THR A 53 6.92 30.52 23.90
CA THR A 53 6.98 31.92 24.35
C THR A 53 7.52 32.03 25.77
N VAL A 54 8.68 31.42 26.07
CA VAL A 54 9.30 31.49 27.40
C VAL A 54 10.56 32.36 27.33
N SER A 55 10.72 33.29 28.28
CA SER A 55 11.84 34.24 28.29
C SER A 55 13.14 33.58 28.78
N GLU A 56 14.28 34.06 28.30
CA GLU A 56 15.62 33.59 28.69
C GLU A 56 15.81 33.65 30.22
N GLY A 57 16.26 32.55 30.84
CA GLY A 57 16.41 32.41 32.30
C GLY A 57 15.22 31.77 33.05
N ASP A 58 14.07 31.57 32.42
CA ASP A 58 12.95 30.86 33.04
C ASP A 58 13.15 29.34 33.07
N SER A 59 12.62 28.72 34.13
CA SER A 59 12.79 27.29 34.42
C SER A 59 11.70 26.44 33.76
N VAL A 60 12.09 25.53 32.87
CA VAL A 60 11.21 24.63 32.12
C VAL A 60 11.18 23.23 32.75
N PRO A 61 10.00 22.70 33.12
CA PRO A 61 9.87 21.32 33.56
C PRO A 61 10.21 20.35 32.42
N VAL A 62 11.03 19.34 32.72
CA VAL A 62 11.45 18.32 31.77
C VAL A 62 11.26 16.91 32.34
N GLN A 63 10.85 15.99 31.49
CA GLN A 63 10.90 14.56 31.74
C GLN A 63 12.07 14.00 30.93
N VAL A 64 12.98 13.30 31.60
CA VAL A 64 14.28 12.96 31.01
C VAL A 64 14.36 11.47 30.73
N ASP A 65 14.62 11.14 29.47
CA ASP A 65 14.69 9.77 28.98
C ASP A 65 16.13 9.27 28.91
N LEU A 66 17.09 10.17 28.65
CA LEU A 66 18.51 9.83 28.55
C LEU A 66 19.40 10.93 29.15
N ILE A 67 20.40 10.51 29.92
CA ILE A 67 21.42 11.37 30.48
C ILE A 67 22.77 10.70 30.26
N ASP A 68 23.69 11.41 29.63
CA ASP A 68 25.08 10.99 29.50
C ASP A 68 26.01 12.08 30.02
N ARG A 69 26.88 11.73 30.96
CA ARG A 69 27.82 12.66 31.59
C ARG A 69 29.22 12.23 31.21
N THR A 70 29.87 13.02 30.37
CA THR A 70 31.18 12.71 29.82
C THR A 70 32.33 12.88 30.82
N THR A 71 32.11 13.53 31.99
CA THR A 71 33.14 13.73 33.02
C THR A 71 32.63 13.60 34.46
N THR A 72 33.38 12.90 35.32
CA THR A 72 33.09 12.68 36.76
C THR A 72 33.70 13.74 37.71
N LEU A 73 34.17 14.87 37.19
CA LEU A 73 34.79 15.93 38.00
C LEU A 73 33.74 16.70 38.82
N VAL A 74 34.10 17.02 40.06
CA VAL A 74 33.26 17.75 41.03
C VAL A 74 33.10 19.20 40.56
N GLY A 75 31.90 19.52 40.08
CA GLY A 75 31.53 20.84 39.52
C GLY A 75 30.38 20.74 38.52
N THR A 76 30.02 21.86 37.91
CA THR A 76 29.11 21.92 36.74
C THR A 76 29.82 21.29 35.54
N SER A 77 29.37 20.10 35.14
CA SER A 77 29.95 19.38 34.00
C SER A 77 29.00 19.37 32.82
N PRO A 78 29.52 19.48 31.58
CA PRO A 78 28.69 19.33 30.38
C PRO A 78 28.08 17.93 30.39
N THR A 79 26.75 17.90 30.44
CA THR A 79 25.97 16.67 30.52
C THR A 79 25.00 16.69 29.35
N LEU A 80 25.06 15.65 28.52
CA LEU A 80 24.09 15.46 27.46
C LEU A 80 22.79 14.97 28.09
N VAL A 81 21.69 15.66 27.81
CA VAL A 81 20.36 15.34 28.32
C VAL A 81 19.39 15.31 27.15
N ALA A 82 18.60 14.25 27.07
CA ALA A 82 17.51 14.12 26.11
C ALA A 82 16.21 13.70 26.81
N GLY A 83 15.10 14.26 26.35
CA GLY A 83 13.80 14.00 26.94
C GLY A 83 12.70 14.88 26.36
N GLU A 84 11.59 14.98 27.09
CA GLU A 84 10.42 15.78 26.73
C GLU A 84 10.33 17.02 27.63
N ALA A 85 10.34 18.20 27.03
CA ALA A 85 10.13 19.47 27.73
C ALA A 85 8.66 19.84 27.73
N ARG A 86 8.18 20.40 28.85
CA ARG A 86 6.79 20.81 29.04
C ARG A 86 6.71 22.25 29.55
N PRO A 87 6.90 23.24 28.66
CA PRO A 87 6.82 24.64 29.04
C PRO A 87 5.41 24.98 29.56
N PRO A 88 5.29 25.85 30.58
CA PRO A 88 3.98 26.28 31.08
C PRO A 88 3.20 27.03 29.98
N GLY A 89 2.04 26.50 29.60
CA GLY A 89 1.17 27.12 28.60
C GLY A 89 1.46 26.76 27.14
N ASP A 90 2.33 25.77 26.89
CA ASP A 90 2.70 25.32 25.54
C ASP A 90 2.64 23.78 25.39
N THR A 91 2.68 23.27 24.17
CA THR A 91 2.67 21.82 23.90
C THR A 91 4.01 21.17 24.20
N PRO A 92 4.03 19.95 24.78
CA PRO A 92 5.27 19.23 25.02
C PRO A 92 6.04 18.93 23.73
N PHE A 93 7.37 19.01 23.77
CA PHE A 93 8.23 18.66 22.64
C PHE A 93 9.51 17.94 23.12
N ARG A 94 10.13 17.16 22.23
CA ARG A 94 11.37 16.44 22.54
C ARG A 94 12.60 17.31 22.28
N PHE A 95 13.59 17.22 23.15
CA PHE A 95 14.86 17.93 23.05
C PHE A 95 16.05 17.01 23.31
N GLN A 96 17.21 17.38 22.76
CA GLN A 96 18.52 16.79 23.08
C GLN A 96 19.56 17.91 23.11
N THR A 97 20.22 18.09 24.24
CA THR A 97 21.09 19.25 24.49
C THR A 97 22.24 18.92 25.43
N SER A 98 23.30 19.71 25.39
CA SER A 98 24.37 19.68 26.39
C SER A 98 24.14 20.78 27.42
N ALA A 99 23.79 20.42 28.66
CA ALA A 99 23.58 21.35 29.75
C ALA A 99 24.66 21.18 30.84
N ASN A 100 25.09 22.29 31.42
CA ASN A 100 26.01 22.28 32.56
C ASN A 100 25.22 22.07 33.86
N LEU A 101 25.01 20.80 34.22
CA LEU A 101 24.23 20.45 35.41
C LEU A 101 25.11 20.39 36.66
N SER A 102 24.57 20.91 37.78
CA SER A 102 25.16 20.66 39.10
C SER A 102 24.92 19.22 39.53
N ALA A 103 25.74 18.71 40.47
CA ALA A 103 25.61 17.35 40.98
C ALA A 103 24.25 17.09 41.65
N ASP A 104 23.68 18.09 42.32
CA ASP A 104 22.39 17.97 43.01
C ASP A 104 21.22 17.92 42.02
N GLN A 105 21.24 18.74 40.97
CA GLN A 105 20.23 18.70 39.90
C GLN A 105 20.25 17.38 39.15
N LEU A 106 21.45 16.85 38.86
CA LEU A 106 21.60 15.54 38.24
C LEU A 106 21.06 14.42 39.12
N ALA A 107 21.37 14.45 40.43
CA ALA A 107 20.89 13.46 41.39
C ALA A 107 19.37 13.54 41.62
N GLU A 108 18.74 14.67 41.37
CA GLU A 108 17.29 14.82 41.40
C GLU A 108 16.63 14.23 40.14
N ILE A 109 17.16 14.54 38.95
CA ILE A 109 16.64 14.04 37.68
C ILE A 109 16.80 12.51 37.59
N VAL A 110 17.96 11.97 37.96
CA VAL A 110 18.21 10.50 37.93
C VAL A 110 17.29 9.75 38.89
N ARG A 111 16.92 10.37 40.02
CA ARG A 111 16.10 9.74 41.04
C ARG A 111 14.61 9.76 40.70
N ASN A 112 14.14 10.84 40.10
CA ASN A 112 12.72 11.09 39.89
C ASN A 112 12.29 10.98 38.41
N GLY A 113 13.24 10.85 37.48
CA GLY A 113 13.00 10.86 36.03
C GLY A 113 12.48 12.20 35.50
N ARG A 114 12.46 13.23 36.36
CA ARG A 114 11.89 14.56 36.10
C ARG A 114 12.77 15.60 36.76
N GLY A 115 12.87 16.77 36.15
CA GLY A 115 13.55 17.91 36.73
C GLY A 115 13.24 19.20 36.01
N VAL A 116 14.07 20.20 36.25
CA VAL A 116 13.86 21.55 35.74
C VAL A 116 15.16 22.03 35.09
N LEU A 117 15.06 22.50 33.84
CA LEU A 117 16.17 23.02 33.07
C LEU A 117 15.89 24.48 32.69
N PRO A 118 16.91 25.36 32.61
CA PRO A 118 16.71 26.70 32.10
C PRO A 118 16.31 26.65 30.62
N ALA A 119 15.43 27.57 30.20
CA ALA A 119 14.86 27.59 28.86
C ALA A 119 15.94 27.61 27.75
N GLU A 120 17.05 28.32 27.95
CA GLU A 120 18.18 28.33 27.02
C GLU A 120 18.85 26.96 26.83
N ALA A 121 18.77 26.07 27.82
CA ALA A 121 19.35 24.73 27.71
C ALA A 121 18.48 23.80 26.87
N VAL A 122 17.15 23.96 26.89
CA VAL A 122 16.20 23.09 26.17
C VAL A 122 16.25 23.32 24.65
N GLY A 123 16.78 24.47 24.22
CA GLY A 123 16.90 24.84 22.81
C GLY A 123 15.57 25.29 22.20
N VAL A 124 15.64 25.80 20.97
CA VAL A 124 14.46 26.24 20.19
C VAL A 124 13.93 25.01 19.42
N PRO A 125 12.59 24.85 19.24
CA PRO A 125 12.05 23.81 18.39
C PRO A 125 12.74 23.79 17.01
N ASP A 126 13.06 22.60 16.51
CA ASP A 126 13.83 22.33 15.27
C ASP A 126 15.34 22.66 15.27
N ALA A 127 15.97 22.92 16.42
CA ALA A 127 17.43 23.08 16.46
C ALA A 127 18.14 21.79 16.00
N VAL A 128 19.05 21.92 15.02
CA VAL A 128 19.85 20.80 14.48
C VAL A 128 20.63 20.13 15.62
N PRO A 129 20.56 18.80 15.79
CA PRO A 129 21.22 18.12 16.91
C PRO A 129 22.73 18.36 16.88
N VAL A 130 23.29 18.83 18.00
CA VAL A 130 24.74 19.07 18.15
C VAL A 130 25.44 17.72 18.28
N THR A 131 26.11 17.27 17.22
CA THR A 131 26.99 16.08 17.23
C THR A 131 28.47 16.47 17.18
N GLU A 132 28.99 17.10 18.23
CA GLU A 132 30.44 17.25 18.39
C GLU A 132 31.06 16.03 19.11
N HIS A 133 32.13 15.52 18.52
CA HIS A 133 32.55 14.11 18.52
C HIS A 133 33.39 13.64 19.72
N GLY A 134 33.21 12.36 20.07
CA GLY A 134 34.21 11.52 20.73
C GLY A 134 34.16 10.08 20.21
N GLY A 135 35.00 9.76 19.22
CA GLY A 135 35.44 8.40 18.86
C GLY A 135 34.37 7.34 18.56
N VAL A 136 34.01 7.17 17.28
CA VAL A 136 33.19 6.05 16.78
C VAL A 136 33.91 4.71 17.01
N ARG A 137 33.69 4.08 18.16
CA ARG A 137 33.83 2.62 18.35
C ARG A 137 32.85 2.14 19.43
N LYS A 138 32.14 1.06 19.08
CA LYS A 138 31.10 0.30 19.83
C LYS A 138 29.73 0.97 19.70
N HIS A 139 28.92 0.67 18.69
CA HIS A 139 28.05 -0.54 18.66
C HIS A 139 27.72 -1.06 17.25
N VAL A 140 28.43 -0.62 16.23
CA VAL A 140 28.35 -1.20 14.86
C VAL A 140 28.78 -2.68 14.76
N PRO A 141 29.60 -3.30 15.64
CA PRO A 141 30.02 -4.68 15.40
C PRO A 141 28.93 -5.72 15.61
N ALA A 142 27.89 -5.51 16.43
CA ALA A 142 26.97 -6.60 16.75
C ALA A 142 26.01 -6.94 15.59
N ALA A 143 25.48 -5.91 14.92
CA ALA A 143 24.59 -6.09 13.77
C ALA A 143 25.37 -6.55 12.52
N LEU A 144 26.59 -6.03 12.30
CA LEU A 144 27.45 -6.48 11.20
C LEU A 144 28.07 -7.86 11.45
N VAL A 145 28.37 -8.24 12.69
CA VAL A 145 28.81 -9.61 13.03
C VAL A 145 27.63 -10.58 12.97
N ALA A 146 26.42 -10.18 13.37
CA ALA A 146 25.23 -11.02 13.20
C ALA A 146 24.88 -11.21 11.73
N ALA A 147 24.93 -10.14 10.91
CA ALA A 147 24.74 -10.23 9.47
C ALA A 147 25.88 -11.05 8.81
N ALA A 148 27.15 -10.81 9.15
CA ALA A 148 28.27 -11.57 8.61
C ALA A 148 28.27 -13.04 9.06
N ALA A 149 27.83 -13.36 10.27
CA ALA A 149 27.65 -14.74 10.73
C ALA A 149 26.50 -15.44 10.00
N MET A 150 25.41 -14.72 9.72
CA MET A 150 24.26 -15.21 8.96
C MET A 150 24.63 -15.48 7.48
N TRP A 151 25.47 -14.62 6.89
CA TRP A 151 26.06 -14.84 5.55
C TRP A 151 27.10 -15.98 5.53
N ALA A 152 27.91 -16.13 6.60
CA ALA A 152 28.87 -17.24 6.72
C ALA A 152 28.19 -18.61 6.85
N THR A 153 27.00 -18.68 7.44
CA THR A 153 26.18 -19.92 7.49
C THR A 153 25.47 -20.24 6.19
N MET A 154 25.26 -19.27 5.29
CA MET A 154 24.66 -19.49 3.98
C MET A 154 25.66 -19.87 2.88
N LEU A 155 26.97 -19.60 3.08
CA LEU A 155 28.02 -19.82 2.07
C LEU A 155 28.91 -21.06 2.31
N LEU A 156 28.63 -21.89 3.32
CA LEU A 156 29.34 -23.15 3.53
C LEU A 156 28.49 -24.32 3.02
N PRO A 157 28.90 -25.03 1.94
CA PRO A 157 28.29 -26.32 1.61
C PRO A 157 28.61 -27.33 2.73
N PRO A 158 27.76 -28.35 2.97
CA PRO A 158 27.96 -29.28 4.07
C PRO A 158 29.09 -30.24 3.71
N GLY A 159 30.29 -29.97 4.22
CA GLY A 159 31.43 -30.88 4.19
C GLY A 159 31.70 -31.46 5.57
N ASP A 160 31.44 -32.76 5.73
CA ASP A 160 32.34 -33.76 6.35
C ASP A 160 31.59 -34.88 7.10
N PHE A 161 31.04 -35.83 6.33
CA PHE A 161 31.01 -37.25 6.68
C PHE A 161 31.87 -38.02 5.66
N TRP A 162 33.17 -37.74 5.58
CA TRP A 162 34.13 -38.65 4.97
C TRP A 162 35.45 -38.54 5.72
N ASP A 163 35.65 -39.40 6.71
CA ASP A 163 36.99 -39.67 7.20
C ASP A 163 37.59 -40.73 6.27
N LEU A 164 38.35 -40.30 5.26
CA LEU A 164 39.22 -41.19 4.49
C LEU A 164 40.56 -40.50 4.21
N SER A 165 41.57 -41.11 4.80
CA SER A 165 42.98 -41.10 4.41
C SER A 165 43.20 -40.93 2.90
N GLU A 166 44.26 -40.18 2.57
CA GLU A 166 44.76 -39.84 1.23
C GLU A 166 44.35 -40.78 0.09
N VAL A 167 43.40 -40.33 -0.75
CA VAL A 167 43.25 -40.83 -2.12
C VAL A 167 43.02 -39.66 -3.06
N SER A 168 43.95 -39.49 -4.02
CA SER A 168 43.92 -38.46 -5.06
C SER A 168 42.79 -38.72 -6.06
N VAL A 169 41.84 -37.77 -6.22
CA VAL A 169 40.82 -37.79 -7.29
C VAL A 169 40.51 -36.36 -7.75
N SER A 170 40.47 -36.16 -9.07
CA SER A 170 40.24 -34.89 -9.78
C SER A 170 38.87 -34.24 -9.46
N PRO A 171 38.74 -32.89 -9.52
CA PRO A 171 37.54 -32.19 -9.06
C PRO A 171 36.30 -32.47 -9.94
N PRO A 172 35.11 -32.66 -9.35
CA PRO A 172 33.86 -32.83 -10.10
C PRO A 172 33.32 -31.47 -10.58
N ALA A 173 32.57 -31.51 -11.67
CA ALA A 173 31.96 -30.33 -12.28
C ALA A 173 30.96 -29.64 -11.33
N VAL A 174 31.01 -28.32 -11.27
CA VAL A 174 30.06 -27.46 -10.57
C VAL A 174 28.67 -27.68 -11.18
N LEU A 175 27.74 -28.22 -10.39
CA LEU A 175 26.32 -28.19 -10.73
C LEU A 175 25.83 -26.76 -10.49
N SER A 176 25.46 -26.07 -11.56
CA SER A 176 24.78 -24.77 -11.49
C SER A 176 23.53 -24.89 -10.62
N ALA A 177 23.38 -23.99 -9.64
CA ALA A 177 22.08 -23.76 -9.03
C ALA A 177 21.09 -23.41 -10.16
N PRO A 178 19.88 -24.00 -10.20
CA PRO A 178 18.87 -23.58 -11.16
C PRO A 178 18.69 -22.06 -10.98
N GLY A 179 18.76 -21.32 -12.08
CA GLY A 179 18.49 -19.89 -12.08
C GLY A 179 17.06 -19.59 -11.63
N PRO A 180 16.69 -18.31 -11.49
CA PRO A 180 15.28 -17.95 -11.34
C PRO A 180 14.49 -18.64 -12.47
N ASP A 181 13.37 -19.25 -12.11
CA ASP A 181 12.53 -19.93 -13.09
C ASP A 181 11.98 -18.88 -14.08
N GLU A 182 12.49 -18.90 -15.31
CA GLU A 182 12.17 -17.91 -16.35
C GLU A 182 10.81 -18.17 -17.03
N ARG A 183 10.02 -19.11 -16.51
CA ARG A 183 8.69 -19.42 -17.06
C ARG A 183 7.77 -18.20 -16.97
N PRO A 184 7.13 -17.78 -18.08
CA PRO A 184 6.17 -16.68 -18.05
C PRO A 184 4.90 -17.06 -17.27
N VAL A 185 4.24 -16.08 -16.68
CA VAL A 185 3.01 -16.24 -15.86
C VAL A 185 1.96 -17.14 -16.53
N TRP A 186 1.70 -16.98 -17.83
CA TRP A 186 0.70 -17.82 -18.52
C TRP A 186 1.07 -19.31 -18.55
N GLN A 187 2.36 -19.67 -18.53
CA GLN A 187 2.79 -21.06 -18.58
C GLN A 187 2.55 -21.76 -17.24
N TRP A 188 2.74 -21.06 -16.13
CA TRP A 188 2.41 -21.56 -14.80
C TRP A 188 0.91 -21.89 -14.65
N TYR A 189 0.04 -21.09 -15.28
CA TYR A 189 -1.39 -21.39 -15.36
C TYR A 189 -1.67 -22.69 -16.12
N ASP A 190 -1.10 -22.85 -17.31
CA ASP A 190 -1.29 -24.05 -18.14
C ASP A 190 -0.79 -25.31 -17.40
N ASP A 191 0.37 -25.23 -16.75
CA ASP A 191 0.94 -26.30 -15.93
C ASP A 191 0.01 -26.67 -14.75
N ALA A 192 -0.58 -25.67 -14.09
CA ALA A 192 -1.50 -25.88 -12.97
C ALA A 192 -2.81 -26.55 -13.37
N VAL A 193 -3.42 -26.08 -14.46
CA VAL A 193 -4.62 -26.68 -15.02
C VAL A 193 -4.37 -28.14 -15.39
N ALA A 194 -3.24 -28.42 -16.06
CA ALA A 194 -2.86 -29.78 -16.44
C ALA A 194 -2.62 -30.67 -15.21
N HIS A 195 -1.92 -30.17 -14.19
CA HIS A 195 -1.62 -30.93 -12.98
C HIS A 195 -2.88 -31.29 -12.18
N VAL A 196 -3.74 -30.31 -11.87
CA VAL A 196 -4.98 -30.55 -11.10
C VAL A 196 -5.94 -31.47 -11.86
N SER A 197 -6.00 -31.34 -13.19
CA SER A 197 -6.81 -32.25 -14.03
C SER A 197 -6.34 -33.71 -13.96
N ALA A 198 -5.04 -33.94 -13.78
CA ALA A 198 -4.48 -35.28 -13.68
C ALA A 198 -4.59 -35.87 -12.25
N GLU A 199 -4.33 -35.05 -11.23
CA GLU A 199 -4.25 -35.52 -9.84
C GLU A 199 -5.61 -35.56 -9.13
N ALA A 200 -6.51 -34.62 -9.44
CA ALA A 200 -7.79 -34.47 -8.78
C ALA A 200 -8.95 -34.19 -9.75
N PRO A 201 -9.19 -35.07 -10.75
CA PRO A 201 -10.25 -34.87 -11.74
C PRO A 201 -11.65 -34.73 -11.13
N ASP A 202 -11.91 -35.39 -10.01
CA ASP A 202 -13.20 -35.35 -9.30
C ASP A 202 -13.46 -34.01 -8.59
N LEU A 203 -12.47 -33.12 -8.50
CA LEU A 203 -12.56 -31.84 -7.80
C LEU A 203 -12.55 -30.61 -8.73
N LEU A 204 -12.57 -30.83 -10.05
CA LEU A 204 -12.49 -29.75 -11.05
C LEU A 204 -13.70 -28.80 -11.06
N ASP A 205 -14.81 -29.20 -10.44
CA ASP A 205 -16.03 -28.38 -10.30
C ASP A 205 -16.08 -27.56 -9.00
N SER A 206 -14.98 -27.55 -8.22
CA SER A 206 -14.94 -26.93 -6.88
C SER A 206 -13.69 -26.07 -6.68
N ILE A 207 -13.17 -25.45 -7.74
CA ILE A 207 -12.01 -24.56 -7.68
C ILE A 207 -12.44 -23.24 -7.03
N LEU A 208 -11.71 -22.78 -6.03
CA LEU A 208 -11.95 -21.50 -5.34
C LEU A 208 -11.19 -20.38 -6.03
N ASN A 209 -9.88 -20.58 -6.24
CA ASN A 209 -9.06 -19.66 -6.98
C ASN A 209 -7.87 -20.37 -7.64
N ILE A 210 -7.30 -19.72 -8.65
CA ILE A 210 -6.00 -20.05 -9.22
C ILE A 210 -5.16 -18.79 -9.12
N THR A 211 -4.09 -18.82 -8.34
CA THR A 211 -3.18 -17.68 -8.16
C THR A 211 -1.83 -18.02 -8.75
N VAL A 212 -1.40 -17.28 -9.76
CA VAL A 212 -0.10 -17.41 -10.40
C VAL A 212 0.75 -16.21 -10.02
N ASN A 213 1.94 -16.49 -9.51
CA ASN A 213 2.98 -15.50 -9.22
C ASN A 213 4.20 -15.81 -10.10
N GLU A 214 5.21 -14.94 -10.07
CA GLU A 214 6.44 -15.08 -10.87
C GLU A 214 7.20 -16.39 -10.60
N SER A 215 7.06 -16.97 -9.40
CA SER A 215 7.87 -18.11 -8.94
C SER A 215 7.07 -19.34 -8.51
N TYR A 216 5.75 -19.23 -8.45
CA TYR A 216 4.88 -20.33 -8.03
C TYR A 216 3.44 -20.11 -8.47
N VAL A 217 2.67 -21.19 -8.48
CA VAL A 217 1.22 -21.20 -8.71
C VAL A 217 0.51 -21.94 -7.60
N GLU A 218 -0.64 -21.45 -7.16
CA GLU A 218 -1.52 -22.12 -6.22
C GLU A 218 -2.90 -22.34 -6.86
N VAL A 219 -3.44 -23.55 -6.72
CA VAL A 219 -4.85 -23.85 -7.04
C VAL A 219 -5.54 -24.27 -5.75
N TRP A 220 -6.49 -23.46 -5.30
CA TRP A 220 -7.29 -23.77 -4.13
C TRP A 220 -8.57 -24.46 -4.55
N VAL A 221 -8.87 -25.59 -3.92
CA VAL A 221 -10.02 -26.44 -4.22
C VAL A 221 -10.83 -26.65 -2.96
N TYR A 222 -12.13 -26.41 -3.03
CA TYR A 222 -13.05 -26.57 -1.91
C TYR A 222 -13.35 -28.05 -1.64
N LEU A 223 -13.22 -28.48 -0.39
CA LEU A 223 -13.51 -29.86 0.04
C LEU A 223 -14.82 -29.98 0.84
N GLY A 224 -15.54 -28.88 1.05
CA GLY A 224 -16.71 -28.83 1.94
C GLY A 224 -16.40 -28.30 3.35
N GLY A 225 -17.43 -27.76 4.01
CA GLY A 225 -17.28 -27.16 5.34
C GLY A 225 -16.33 -25.97 5.33
N ASP A 226 -15.34 -26.01 6.20
CA ASP A 226 -14.23 -25.05 6.33
C ASP A 226 -12.93 -25.57 5.70
N ARG A 227 -12.98 -26.60 4.86
CA ARG A 227 -11.80 -27.28 4.32
C ARG A 227 -11.57 -26.97 2.85
N SER A 228 -10.30 -26.86 2.51
CA SER A 228 -9.78 -26.73 1.15
C SER A 228 -8.53 -27.57 0.98
N ARG A 229 -8.16 -27.82 -0.28
CA ARG A 229 -6.89 -28.37 -0.70
C ARG A 229 -6.19 -27.37 -1.58
N VAL A 230 -4.90 -27.17 -1.34
CA VAL A 230 -4.04 -26.29 -2.12
C VAL A 230 -3.05 -27.16 -2.87
N PHE A 231 -3.05 -27.04 -4.19
CA PHE A 231 -2.00 -27.56 -5.07
C PHE A 231 -1.04 -26.42 -5.36
N GLU A 232 0.18 -26.52 -4.87
CA GLU A 232 1.20 -25.49 -5.01
C GLU A 232 2.30 -26.00 -5.95
N GLY A 233 2.43 -25.36 -7.11
CA GLY A 233 3.46 -25.66 -8.09
C GLY A 233 4.62 -24.69 -7.98
N ARG A 234 5.84 -25.23 -7.90
CA ARG A 234 7.12 -24.50 -7.87
C ARG A 234 8.09 -25.09 -8.88
N ALA A 235 9.27 -24.48 -9.01
CA ALA A 235 10.31 -24.93 -9.94
C ALA A 235 10.82 -26.34 -9.61
N ASP A 236 10.77 -26.74 -8.33
CA ASP A 236 11.24 -28.01 -7.80
C ASP A 236 10.16 -29.10 -7.73
N GLY A 237 8.90 -28.76 -8.01
CA GLY A 237 7.81 -29.73 -8.10
C GLY A 237 6.48 -29.20 -7.60
N TRP A 238 5.59 -30.14 -7.25
CA TRP A 238 4.26 -29.87 -6.73
C TRP A 238 4.15 -30.33 -5.28
N GLU A 239 3.56 -29.47 -4.45
CA GLU A 239 3.17 -29.79 -3.08
C GLU A 239 1.65 -29.74 -2.94
N VAL A 240 1.10 -30.67 -2.16
CA VAL A 240 -0.34 -30.73 -1.89
C VAL A 240 -0.56 -30.65 -0.40
N ARG A 241 -1.36 -29.67 0.03
CA ARG A 241 -1.68 -29.46 1.45
C ARG A 241 -3.17 -29.19 1.63
N ASP A 242 -3.72 -29.73 2.71
CA ASP A 242 -5.07 -29.33 3.16
C ASP A 242 -4.95 -28.04 3.99
N ALA A 243 -5.90 -27.13 3.80
CA ALA A 243 -5.96 -25.84 4.49
C ALA A 243 -7.39 -25.52 4.93
N GLN A 244 -7.53 -24.63 5.92
CA GLN A 244 -8.83 -24.05 6.27
C GLN A 244 -9.18 -22.89 5.35
N THR A 245 -10.47 -22.73 5.05
CA THR A 245 -10.97 -21.66 4.21
C THR A 245 -12.27 -21.04 4.75
N PRO A 246 -12.39 -19.69 4.73
CA PRO A 246 -13.66 -19.03 5.01
C PRO A 246 -14.65 -19.11 3.83
N HIS A 247 -14.19 -19.51 2.64
CA HIS A 247 -15.01 -19.60 1.43
C HIS A 247 -16.01 -20.75 1.49
N ARG A 248 -17.03 -20.66 0.65
CA ARG A 248 -18.16 -21.58 0.56
C ARG A 248 -18.32 -22.09 -0.86
N ALA A 249 -19.14 -23.12 -1.02
CA ALA A 249 -19.40 -23.71 -2.33
C ALA A 249 -19.89 -22.69 -3.39
N ARG A 250 -20.59 -21.63 -2.97
CA ARG A 250 -21.04 -20.55 -3.88
C ARG A 250 -19.90 -19.72 -4.48
N ASP A 251 -18.73 -19.74 -3.85
CA ASP A 251 -17.55 -18.98 -4.28
C ASP A 251 -16.68 -19.81 -5.26
N THR A 252 -17.09 -21.06 -5.56
CA THR A 252 -16.35 -21.95 -6.45
C THR A 252 -16.73 -21.78 -7.92
N PHE A 253 -15.81 -22.12 -8.80
CA PHE A 253 -16.03 -22.29 -10.24
C PHE A 253 -15.50 -23.65 -10.72
N SER A 254 -15.89 -24.01 -11.93
CA SER A 254 -15.45 -25.23 -12.59
C SER A 254 -14.36 -24.94 -13.60
N LEU A 255 -13.47 -25.90 -13.87
CA LEU A 255 -12.51 -25.76 -14.95
C LEU A 255 -13.21 -25.63 -16.33
N ALA A 256 -14.42 -26.16 -16.47
CA ALA A 256 -15.25 -25.97 -17.67
C ALA A 256 -15.62 -24.50 -17.92
N ASP A 257 -15.70 -23.67 -16.88
CA ASP A 257 -15.91 -22.22 -17.01
C ASP A 257 -14.71 -21.53 -17.69
N LEU A 258 -13.53 -22.16 -17.68
CA LEU A 258 -12.29 -21.70 -18.30
C LEU A 258 -11.96 -22.40 -19.63
N GLN A 259 -12.87 -23.20 -20.19
CA GLN A 259 -12.57 -24.03 -21.38
C GLN A 259 -12.13 -23.23 -22.62
N ASN A 260 -12.52 -21.96 -22.73
CA ASN A 260 -12.16 -21.07 -23.83
C ASN A 260 -11.16 -19.98 -23.41
N PHE A 261 -10.70 -20.01 -22.17
CA PHE A 261 -9.79 -19.02 -21.62
C PHE A 261 -8.35 -19.30 -22.08
N SER A 262 -7.62 -18.24 -22.40
CA SER A 262 -6.20 -18.28 -22.76
C SER A 262 -5.48 -17.21 -21.94
N ALA A 263 -4.76 -17.64 -20.89
CA ALA A 263 -3.98 -16.74 -20.04
C ALA A 263 -3.00 -15.90 -20.86
N ARG A 264 -2.35 -16.52 -21.85
CA ARG A 264 -1.42 -15.84 -22.75
C ARG A 264 -2.08 -14.71 -23.53
N ASP A 265 -3.26 -14.96 -24.10
CA ASP A 265 -3.94 -13.96 -24.92
C ASP A 265 -4.50 -12.82 -24.08
N VAL A 266 -5.05 -13.13 -22.90
CA VAL A 266 -5.53 -12.11 -21.96
C VAL A 266 -4.37 -11.23 -21.50
N LEU A 267 -3.30 -11.82 -20.96
CA LEU A 267 -2.12 -11.06 -20.51
C LEU A 267 -1.50 -10.22 -21.65
N SER A 268 -1.47 -10.74 -22.88
CA SER A 268 -0.96 -9.99 -24.03
C SER A 268 -1.85 -8.82 -24.43
N ARG A 269 -3.17 -8.96 -24.41
CA ARG A 269 -4.11 -7.88 -24.74
C ARG A 269 -4.08 -6.79 -23.68
N THR A 270 -4.11 -7.21 -22.41
CA THR A 270 -4.01 -6.34 -21.26
C THR A 270 -2.71 -5.54 -21.27
N GLY A 271 -1.56 -6.22 -21.40
CA GLY A 271 -0.26 -5.56 -21.47
C GLY A 271 -0.13 -4.59 -22.65
N ALA A 272 -0.82 -4.82 -23.77
CA ALA A 272 -0.78 -3.90 -24.91
C ALA A 272 -1.44 -2.54 -24.63
N MET A 273 -2.34 -2.46 -23.66
CA MET A 273 -3.03 -1.23 -23.25
C MET A 273 -2.16 -0.37 -22.31
N LEU A 274 -1.16 -0.96 -21.69
CA LEU A 274 -0.28 -0.32 -20.70
C LEU A 274 0.95 0.35 -21.35
N PRO A 275 1.61 1.29 -20.61
CA PRO A 275 2.89 1.87 -21.00
C PRO A 275 3.95 0.81 -21.36
N PRO A 276 4.81 1.03 -22.37
CA PRO A 276 5.74 0.02 -22.89
C PRO A 276 6.68 -0.62 -21.85
N ASP A 277 7.09 0.15 -20.84
CA ASP A 277 7.95 -0.27 -19.73
C ASP A 277 7.20 -1.02 -18.62
N LYS A 278 5.87 -1.15 -18.74
CA LYS A 278 4.97 -1.72 -17.73
C LYS A 278 4.12 -2.86 -18.26
N ARG A 279 4.53 -3.48 -19.38
CA ARG A 279 3.75 -4.54 -20.06
C ARG A 279 4.05 -5.95 -19.57
N GLU A 280 5.03 -6.10 -18.69
CA GLU A 280 5.41 -7.41 -18.18
C GLU A 280 4.47 -7.82 -17.05
N PRO A 281 3.74 -8.95 -17.20
CA PRO A 281 2.87 -9.47 -16.15
C PRO A 281 3.70 -10.17 -15.09
N ASN A 282 3.37 -9.93 -13.81
CA ASN A 282 4.03 -10.58 -12.67
C ASN A 282 3.09 -11.46 -11.85
N ARG A 283 1.78 -11.25 -11.97
CA ARG A 283 0.76 -12.02 -11.24
C ARG A 283 -0.52 -12.14 -12.07
N MET A 284 -1.21 -13.26 -11.88
CA MET A 284 -2.56 -13.46 -12.38
C MET A 284 -3.36 -14.23 -11.33
N GLU A 285 -4.61 -13.85 -11.13
CA GLU A 285 -5.53 -14.52 -10.23
C GLU A 285 -6.85 -14.76 -10.94
N ILE A 286 -7.41 -15.95 -10.75
CA ILE A 286 -8.72 -16.32 -11.26
C ILE A 286 -9.58 -16.73 -10.09
N SER A 287 -10.65 -16.00 -9.83
CA SER A 287 -11.54 -16.24 -8.71
C SER A 287 -12.95 -15.72 -9.02
N ARG A 288 -13.95 -16.20 -8.29
CA ARG A 288 -15.25 -15.53 -8.30
C ARG A 288 -15.14 -14.26 -7.48
N ASP A 289 -15.56 -13.16 -8.10
CA ASP A 289 -15.71 -11.91 -7.39
C ASP A 289 -16.79 -12.05 -6.30
N THR A 290 -16.58 -11.34 -5.21
CA THR A 290 -17.54 -11.21 -4.12
C THR A 290 -18.58 -10.12 -4.39
N GLU A 291 -18.34 -9.27 -5.38
CA GLU A 291 -19.24 -8.20 -5.79
C GLU A 291 -20.02 -8.56 -7.08
N ASP A 292 -21.16 -7.89 -7.26
CA ASP A 292 -21.99 -8.07 -8.44
C ASP A 292 -21.59 -7.05 -9.52
N ILE A 293 -20.81 -7.47 -10.50
CA ILE A 293 -20.40 -6.60 -11.62
C ILE A 293 -21.42 -6.68 -12.76
N PHE A 294 -21.85 -5.53 -13.29
CA PHE A 294 -22.72 -5.45 -14.48
C PHE A 294 -23.99 -6.34 -14.44
N GLY A 295 -24.61 -6.51 -13.27
CA GLY A 295 -25.81 -7.35 -13.12
C GLY A 295 -25.54 -8.86 -13.23
N SER A 296 -24.27 -9.26 -13.27
CA SER A 296 -23.84 -10.64 -13.07
C SER A 296 -23.50 -10.82 -11.60
N ALA A 297 -24.20 -11.73 -10.94
CA ALA A 297 -23.92 -12.01 -9.54
C ALA A 297 -22.60 -12.79 -9.42
N HIS A 298 -21.62 -12.22 -8.72
CA HIS A 298 -20.34 -12.87 -8.39
C HIS A 298 -19.66 -13.52 -9.62
N PRO A 299 -19.32 -12.73 -10.67
CA PRO A 299 -18.75 -13.26 -11.89
C PRO A 299 -17.37 -13.86 -11.66
N LEU A 300 -16.99 -14.79 -12.53
CA LEU A 300 -15.61 -15.28 -12.58
C LEU A 300 -14.75 -14.20 -13.25
N LEU A 301 -13.76 -13.70 -12.51
CA LEU A 301 -12.83 -12.69 -12.99
C LEU A 301 -11.43 -13.27 -13.16
N VAL A 302 -10.67 -12.64 -14.04
CA VAL A 302 -9.24 -12.84 -14.22
C VAL A 302 -8.57 -11.50 -13.90
N GLU A 303 -8.04 -11.38 -12.69
CA GLU A 303 -7.25 -10.23 -12.29
C GLU A 303 -5.79 -10.46 -12.71
N SER A 304 -5.15 -9.43 -13.25
CA SER A 304 -3.78 -9.50 -13.71
C SER A 304 -3.00 -8.26 -13.28
N TRP A 305 -1.75 -8.45 -12.89
CA TRP A 305 -0.88 -7.38 -12.42
C TRP A 305 0.37 -7.24 -13.26
N PHE A 306 0.77 -5.99 -13.49
CA PHE A 306 1.85 -5.63 -14.40
C PHE A 306 2.80 -4.58 -13.81
N GLY A 307 4.01 -4.55 -14.35
CA GLY A 307 5.07 -3.60 -13.97
C GLY A 307 5.77 -3.95 -12.66
N ASP A 308 6.84 -3.22 -12.34
CA ASP A 308 7.66 -3.53 -11.16
C ASP A 308 6.86 -3.41 -9.86
N GLY A 309 6.62 -4.51 -9.16
CA GLY A 309 5.85 -4.52 -7.92
C GLY A 309 4.33 -4.40 -8.10
N SER A 310 3.79 -4.84 -9.24
CA SER A 310 2.34 -4.93 -9.49
C SER A 310 1.63 -3.57 -9.52
N GLU A 311 2.26 -2.59 -10.17
CA GLU A 311 1.76 -1.21 -10.27
C GLU A 311 0.38 -1.12 -10.93
N TYR A 312 0.14 -1.89 -12.00
CA TYR A 312 -1.13 -1.87 -12.73
C TYR A 312 -1.91 -3.13 -12.44
N ARG A 313 -3.17 -2.98 -12.01
CA ARG A 313 -4.16 -4.04 -11.93
C ARG A 313 -5.10 -3.94 -13.12
N MET A 314 -5.45 -5.08 -13.69
CA MET A 314 -6.31 -5.18 -14.86
C MET A 314 -7.21 -6.41 -14.78
N ASP A 315 -8.50 -6.20 -14.98
CA ASP A 315 -9.53 -7.22 -14.99
C ASP A 315 -9.79 -7.71 -16.40
N ALA A 316 -10.12 -9.00 -16.48
CA ALA A 316 -10.65 -9.62 -17.67
C ALA A 316 -11.71 -10.66 -17.32
N LEU A 317 -12.54 -10.98 -18.30
CA LEU A 317 -13.46 -12.11 -18.24
C LEU A 317 -12.81 -13.35 -18.86
N PRO A 318 -13.22 -14.57 -18.47
CA PRO A 318 -12.76 -15.82 -19.06
C PRO A 318 -12.97 -15.92 -20.59
N ASP A 319 -13.88 -15.14 -21.16
CA ASP A 319 -14.11 -15.07 -22.61
C ASP A 319 -13.07 -14.21 -23.38
N GLY A 320 -12.13 -13.59 -22.66
CA GLY A 320 -11.07 -12.75 -23.21
C GLY A 320 -11.44 -11.28 -23.39
N THR A 321 -12.60 -10.85 -22.89
CA THR A 321 -12.95 -9.42 -22.72
C THR A 321 -12.06 -8.82 -21.64
N VAL A 322 -11.40 -7.70 -21.95
CA VAL A 322 -10.48 -7.01 -21.03
C VAL A 322 -11.08 -5.65 -20.66
N ALA A 323 -10.95 -5.26 -19.39
CA ALA A 323 -11.40 -3.97 -18.92
C ALA A 323 -10.61 -2.81 -19.57
N PRO A 324 -11.26 -1.67 -19.85
CA PRO A 324 -10.61 -0.51 -20.44
C PRO A 324 -9.58 0.10 -19.47
N TRP A 325 -8.46 0.60 -20.00
CA TRP A 325 -7.46 1.35 -19.23
C TRP A 325 -7.24 2.73 -19.85
N TRP A 326 -7.10 3.74 -19.00
CA TRP A 326 -6.80 5.11 -19.38
C TRP A 326 -5.99 5.81 -18.29
N PRO A 327 -5.14 6.80 -18.64
CA PRO A 327 -4.43 7.59 -17.65
C PRO A 327 -5.35 8.66 -17.04
N ALA A 328 -5.16 8.98 -15.75
CA ALA A 328 -5.91 10.00 -15.01
C ALA A 328 -5.85 11.39 -15.69
N GLY A 329 -4.75 11.69 -16.37
CA GLY A 329 -4.58 12.94 -17.11
C GLY A 329 -5.44 13.07 -18.37
N ASP A 330 -6.00 11.97 -18.90
CA ASP A 330 -6.79 11.94 -20.12
C ASP A 330 -8.30 12.00 -19.80
N LEU A 331 -8.78 13.23 -19.64
CA LEU A 331 -10.18 13.53 -19.32
C LEU A 331 -11.13 13.14 -20.45
N ALA A 332 -10.66 13.09 -21.70
CA ALA A 332 -11.49 12.66 -22.82
C ALA A 332 -11.74 11.15 -22.74
N ALA A 333 -10.68 10.36 -22.51
CA ALA A 333 -10.82 8.92 -22.29
C ALA A 333 -11.70 8.61 -21.07
N ALA A 334 -11.56 9.36 -19.98
CA ALA A 334 -12.40 9.19 -18.80
C ALA A 334 -13.90 9.48 -19.10
N LEU A 335 -14.21 10.55 -19.84
CA LEU A 335 -15.58 10.82 -20.29
C LEU A 335 -16.11 9.76 -21.25
N ASP A 336 -15.28 9.19 -22.12
CA ASP A 336 -15.70 8.08 -22.98
C ASP A 336 -16.16 6.87 -22.14
N GLN A 337 -15.48 6.59 -21.01
CA GLN A 337 -15.90 5.54 -20.08
C GLN A 337 -17.20 5.88 -19.34
N VAL A 338 -17.37 7.14 -18.90
CA VAL A 338 -18.66 7.59 -18.34
C VAL A 338 -19.79 7.40 -19.35
N GLY A 339 -19.57 7.75 -20.62
CA GLY A 339 -20.54 7.57 -21.70
C GLY A 339 -20.88 6.09 -21.94
N ALA A 340 -19.87 5.22 -21.94
CA ALA A 340 -20.06 3.78 -22.08
C ALA A 340 -20.87 3.19 -20.91
N ALA A 341 -20.56 3.59 -19.67
CA ALA A 341 -21.29 3.18 -18.47
C ALA A 341 -22.75 3.64 -18.52
N LEU A 342 -23.01 4.92 -18.82
CA LEU A 342 -24.38 5.45 -18.96
C LEU A 342 -25.17 4.73 -20.05
N THR A 343 -24.54 4.42 -21.18
CA THR A 343 -25.16 3.66 -22.28
C THR A 343 -25.54 2.27 -21.82
N ALA A 344 -24.66 1.56 -21.10
CA ALA A 344 -24.95 0.24 -20.54
C ALA A 344 -26.12 0.26 -19.54
N ARG A 345 -26.32 1.39 -18.82
CA ARG A 345 -27.46 1.60 -17.91
C ARG A 345 -28.73 2.11 -18.58
N GLY A 346 -28.72 2.30 -19.91
CA GLY A 346 -29.85 2.82 -20.66
C GLY A 346 -30.18 4.28 -20.37
N VAL A 347 -29.19 5.07 -19.96
CA VAL A 347 -29.33 6.51 -19.70
C VAL A 347 -28.94 7.28 -20.98
N PRO A 348 -29.88 7.96 -21.66
CA PRO A 348 -29.58 8.71 -22.86
C PRO A 348 -28.70 9.93 -22.56
N ALA A 349 -27.70 10.18 -23.39
CA ALA A 349 -26.75 11.30 -23.21
C ALA A 349 -27.41 12.69 -23.28
N ASP A 350 -28.54 12.82 -23.99
CA ASP A 350 -29.31 14.05 -24.17
C ASP A 350 -30.40 14.27 -23.11
N ALA A 351 -30.61 13.30 -22.22
CA ALA A 351 -31.57 13.42 -21.14
C ALA A 351 -30.95 14.13 -19.92
N PRO A 352 -31.63 15.12 -19.31
CA PRO A 352 -31.17 15.82 -18.10
C PRO A 352 -31.34 14.91 -16.89
N ARG A 353 -30.46 13.91 -16.76
CA ARG A 353 -30.57 12.82 -15.78
C ARG A 353 -29.33 12.68 -14.92
N LEU A 354 -28.26 13.43 -15.14
CA LEU A 354 -27.07 13.32 -14.32
C LEU A 354 -27.20 14.18 -13.06
N ASP A 355 -26.85 13.60 -11.92
CA ASP A 355 -26.71 14.28 -10.64
C ASP A 355 -25.25 14.73 -10.42
N SER A 356 -24.29 13.88 -10.80
CA SER A 356 -22.88 14.18 -10.65
C SER A 356 -22.01 13.40 -11.63
N ILE A 357 -20.83 13.94 -11.95
CA ILE A 357 -19.72 13.20 -12.57
C ILE A 357 -18.48 13.55 -11.75
N THR A 358 -17.71 12.56 -11.34
CA THR A 358 -16.39 12.75 -10.73
C THR A 358 -15.38 12.01 -11.58
N LEU A 359 -14.33 12.69 -12.01
CA LEU A 359 -13.17 12.12 -12.69
C LEU A 359 -11.96 12.36 -11.79
N ASP A 360 -11.26 11.29 -11.43
CA ASP A 360 -10.13 11.37 -10.51
C ASP A 360 -9.04 10.39 -10.94
N ARG A 361 -7.97 10.31 -10.15
CA ARG A 361 -7.07 9.17 -10.17
C ARG A 361 -7.71 7.99 -9.46
N SER A 362 -7.26 6.79 -9.81
CA SER A 362 -7.63 5.60 -9.08
C SER A 362 -7.03 5.64 -7.66
N ASP A 363 -7.87 5.23 -6.70
CA ASP A 363 -7.44 4.96 -5.33
C ASP A 363 -6.89 3.53 -5.17
N SER A 364 -7.08 2.68 -6.19
CA SER A 364 -6.54 1.33 -6.30
C SER A 364 -5.41 1.29 -7.35
N GLY A 365 -4.30 0.61 -7.06
CA GLY A 365 -3.17 0.49 -8.01
C GLY A 365 -2.36 1.79 -8.25
N ASP A 366 -1.84 1.94 -9.48
CA ASP A 366 -1.00 3.08 -9.89
C ASP A 366 -1.76 4.40 -9.84
N ARG A 367 -1.19 5.40 -9.14
CA ARG A 367 -1.79 6.74 -8.95
C ARG A 367 -1.91 7.55 -10.24
N ARG A 368 -1.45 7.02 -11.39
CA ARG A 368 -1.62 7.65 -12.70
C ARG A 368 -2.74 7.00 -13.52
N SER A 369 -3.31 5.89 -13.06
CA SER A 369 -4.55 5.33 -13.61
C SER A 369 -5.72 6.24 -13.29
N GLY A 370 -6.64 6.43 -14.24
CA GLY A 370 -7.84 7.23 -14.01
C GLY A 370 -8.94 6.46 -13.29
N SER A 371 -9.93 7.18 -12.79
CA SER A 371 -11.16 6.63 -12.24
C SER A 371 -12.32 7.54 -12.59
N PHE A 372 -13.54 7.00 -12.53
CA PHE A 372 -14.74 7.82 -12.60
C PHE A 372 -15.83 7.31 -11.67
N GLU A 373 -16.67 8.24 -11.22
CA GLU A 373 -17.98 7.96 -10.62
C GLU A 373 -19.02 8.83 -11.31
N VAL A 374 -20.18 8.27 -11.64
CA VAL A 374 -21.31 9.00 -12.20
C VAL A 374 -22.59 8.74 -11.42
N GLY A 375 -23.24 9.82 -11.01
CA GLY A 375 -24.57 9.82 -10.42
C GLY A 375 -25.63 10.10 -11.47
N PHE A 376 -26.65 9.24 -11.59
CA PHE A 376 -27.73 9.41 -12.57
C PHE A 376 -29.12 9.06 -11.99
N VAL A 377 -30.15 9.75 -12.47
CA VAL A 377 -31.53 9.63 -11.98
C VAL A 377 -32.30 8.61 -12.81
N ARG A 378 -32.87 7.62 -12.13
CA ARG A 378 -33.80 6.63 -12.69
C ARG A 378 -34.97 6.46 -11.72
N ASN A 379 -36.19 6.62 -12.22
CA ASN A 379 -37.42 6.50 -11.41
C ASN A 379 -37.47 7.39 -10.15
N GLY A 380 -36.84 8.57 -10.19
CA GLY A 380 -36.78 9.50 -9.05
C GLY A 380 -35.74 9.16 -7.98
N ILE A 381 -34.87 8.19 -8.24
CA ILE A 381 -33.77 7.78 -7.37
C ILE A 381 -32.46 8.07 -8.10
N VAL A 382 -31.48 8.65 -7.40
CA VAL A 382 -30.10 8.80 -7.86
C VAL A 382 -29.39 7.47 -7.66
N TYR A 383 -28.91 6.88 -8.74
CA TYR A 383 -28.01 5.73 -8.74
C TYR A 383 -26.58 6.21 -8.93
N ARG A 384 -25.61 5.49 -8.38
CA ARG A 384 -24.19 5.73 -8.64
C ARG A 384 -23.54 4.49 -9.20
N THR A 385 -22.62 4.70 -10.13
CA THR A 385 -21.78 3.65 -10.68
C THR A 385 -20.43 4.25 -11.06
N GLY A 386 -19.38 3.45 -11.04
CA GLY A 386 -18.02 3.92 -11.27
C GLY A 386 -17.10 2.78 -11.67
N ALA A 387 -15.90 3.15 -12.10
CA ALA A 387 -14.83 2.21 -12.40
C ALA A 387 -13.47 2.88 -12.23
N ASP A 388 -12.49 2.08 -11.83
CA ASP A 388 -11.08 2.39 -11.96
C ASP A 388 -10.55 1.95 -13.34
N ALA A 389 -9.50 2.59 -13.82
CA ALA A 389 -8.84 2.19 -15.06
C ALA A 389 -8.19 0.82 -14.90
N GLY A 390 -8.60 -0.11 -15.75
CA GLY A 390 -8.27 -1.51 -15.64
C GLY A 390 -9.37 -2.35 -14.99
N GLU A 391 -10.51 -1.76 -14.60
CA GLU A 391 -11.60 -2.49 -13.94
C GLU A 391 -12.91 -2.38 -14.72
N PHE A 392 -13.78 -3.37 -14.54
CA PHE A 392 -15.14 -3.30 -15.06
C PHE A 392 -15.98 -2.34 -14.21
N THR A 393 -16.93 -1.64 -14.83
CA THR A 393 -17.84 -0.77 -14.07
C THR A 393 -18.65 -1.58 -13.07
N GLY A 394 -18.58 -1.15 -11.80
CA GLY A 394 -19.26 -1.78 -10.69
C GLY A 394 -20.80 -1.72 -10.79
N PRO A 395 -21.52 -2.29 -9.82
CA PRO A 395 -22.98 -2.23 -9.78
C PRO A 395 -23.53 -0.79 -9.71
N ASP A 396 -24.85 -0.66 -9.85
CA ASP A 396 -25.52 0.60 -9.50
C ASP A 396 -25.85 0.54 -8.01
N ASP A 397 -25.31 1.45 -7.21
CA ASP A 397 -25.74 1.59 -5.83
C ASP A 397 -26.98 2.48 -5.73
N ASP A 398 -27.99 1.99 -5.01
CA ASP A 398 -29.22 2.74 -4.70
C ASP A 398 -28.87 3.96 -3.82
N GLY A 399 -29.23 5.16 -4.30
CA GLY A 399 -29.00 6.40 -3.58
C GLY A 399 -30.29 7.10 -3.15
N SER A 400 -30.18 8.41 -2.98
CA SER A 400 -31.22 9.29 -2.48
C SER A 400 -32.10 9.86 -3.59
N GLU A 401 -33.16 10.60 -3.22
CA GLU A 401 -33.89 11.45 -4.16
C GLU A 401 -32.97 12.56 -4.70
N PRO A 402 -33.14 12.98 -5.97
CA PRO A 402 -32.33 14.04 -6.56
C PRO A 402 -32.63 15.40 -5.92
N GLY A 403 -31.59 16.17 -5.65
CA GLY A 403 -31.71 17.52 -5.08
C GLY A 403 -32.07 18.60 -6.12
N LEU A 404 -31.78 18.36 -7.40
CA LEU A 404 -31.96 19.31 -8.51
C LEU A 404 -32.43 18.59 -9.79
N PRO A 405 -33.03 19.30 -10.76
CA PRO A 405 -33.26 18.75 -12.09
C PRO A 405 -31.90 18.47 -12.75
N GLY A 406 -31.57 17.19 -12.95
CA GLY A 406 -30.26 16.73 -13.45
C GLY A 406 -29.75 17.45 -14.71
N PHE A 407 -28.45 17.36 -14.99
CA PHE A 407 -27.84 17.89 -16.21
C PHE A 407 -27.68 16.80 -17.29
N ARG A 408 -27.38 17.19 -18.53
CA ARG A 408 -27.16 16.25 -19.64
C ARG A 408 -25.69 15.91 -19.76
N PHE A 409 -25.40 14.65 -20.06
CA PHE A 409 -24.03 14.26 -20.41
C PHE A 409 -23.53 15.00 -21.66
N ALA A 410 -24.41 15.23 -22.64
CA ALA A 410 -24.09 15.94 -23.87
C ALA A 410 -23.67 17.41 -23.68
N ASP A 411 -23.91 18.00 -22.50
CA ASP A 411 -23.50 19.37 -22.19
C ASP A 411 -22.04 19.42 -21.66
N ILE A 412 -21.38 18.27 -21.47
CA ILE A 412 -20.02 18.18 -20.94
C ILE A 412 -19.01 18.07 -22.08
N ASP A 413 -18.18 19.09 -22.23
CA ASP A 413 -17.13 19.15 -23.25
C ASP A 413 -15.75 18.83 -22.62
N PRO A 414 -15.04 17.76 -23.05
CA PRO A 414 -13.68 17.45 -22.57
C PRO A 414 -12.69 18.61 -22.78
N GLY A 415 -12.88 19.42 -23.81
CA GLY A 415 -12.08 20.61 -24.08
C GLY A 415 -12.34 21.74 -23.09
N VAL A 416 -13.54 21.82 -22.49
CA VAL A 416 -13.80 22.71 -21.36
C VAL A 416 -13.09 22.17 -20.12
N LEU A 417 -13.25 20.88 -19.80
CA LEU A 417 -12.62 20.27 -18.61
C LEU A 417 -11.09 20.44 -18.61
N THR A 418 -10.46 20.22 -19.76
CA THR A 418 -9.02 20.43 -19.92
C THR A 418 -8.62 21.89 -19.68
N ARG A 419 -9.39 22.85 -20.21
CA ARG A 419 -9.11 24.28 -20.04
C ARG A 419 -9.26 24.74 -18.59
N VAL A 420 -10.32 24.32 -17.90
CA VAL A 420 -10.52 24.71 -16.49
C VAL A 420 -9.49 24.07 -15.56
N ARG A 421 -9.04 22.84 -15.86
CA ARG A 421 -7.91 22.20 -15.17
C ARG A 421 -6.65 23.04 -15.32
N ASP A 422 -6.30 23.43 -16.55
CA ASP A 422 -5.07 24.18 -16.82
C ASP A 422 -5.12 25.61 -16.25
N ASP A 423 -6.31 26.23 -16.21
CA ASP A 423 -6.52 27.51 -15.51
C ASP A 423 -6.32 27.36 -14.00
N ALA A 424 -6.90 26.32 -13.37
CA ALA A 424 -6.74 26.02 -11.95
C ALA A 424 -5.26 25.75 -11.59
N MET A 425 -4.54 24.98 -12.40
CA MET A 425 -3.09 24.77 -12.23
C MET A 425 -2.33 26.09 -12.20
N THR A 426 -2.67 27.01 -13.10
CA THR A 426 -2.01 28.32 -13.19
C THR A 426 -2.29 29.16 -11.94
N ARG A 427 -3.52 29.13 -11.43
CA ARG A 427 -3.93 29.87 -10.22
C ARG A 427 -3.20 29.40 -8.97
N TYR A 428 -3.14 28.09 -8.77
CA TYR A 428 -2.51 27.49 -7.59
C TYR A 428 -1.02 27.19 -7.77
N ARG A 429 -0.44 27.51 -8.93
CA ARG A 429 0.97 27.26 -9.28
C ARG A 429 1.36 25.79 -9.13
N ILE A 430 0.46 24.90 -9.56
CA ILE A 430 0.67 23.45 -9.54
C ILE A 430 1.79 23.10 -10.53
N ASP A 431 2.73 22.26 -10.10
CA ASP A 431 3.78 21.77 -10.98
C ASP A 431 3.17 20.90 -12.10
N PRO A 432 3.66 20.99 -13.35
CA PRO A 432 3.23 20.10 -14.42
C PRO A 432 3.23 18.60 -14.08
N VAL A 433 4.12 18.14 -13.18
CA VAL A 433 4.15 16.74 -12.72
C VAL A 433 2.90 16.35 -11.90
N ASP A 434 2.31 17.31 -11.20
CA ASP A 434 1.14 17.12 -10.35
C ASP A 434 -0.17 17.39 -11.11
N ARG A 435 -0.12 17.58 -12.43
CA ARG A 435 -1.31 17.76 -13.28
C ARG A 435 -2.33 16.64 -13.12
N VAL A 436 -1.86 15.41 -12.89
CA VAL A 436 -2.68 14.21 -12.70
C VAL A 436 -3.34 14.13 -11.32
N MET A 437 -2.97 15.01 -10.39
CA MET A 437 -3.56 15.07 -9.03
C MET A 437 -4.86 15.87 -8.98
N ALA A 438 -5.34 16.34 -10.13
CA ALA A 438 -6.59 17.09 -10.23
C ALA A 438 -7.77 16.15 -10.12
N LYS A 439 -8.62 16.38 -9.12
CA LYS A 439 -9.97 15.80 -9.10
C LYS A 439 -10.92 16.76 -9.77
N ILE A 440 -11.68 16.28 -10.75
CA ILE A 440 -12.69 17.07 -11.47
C ILE A 440 -14.07 16.55 -11.11
N SER A 441 -14.84 17.37 -10.40
CA SER A 441 -16.21 17.06 -10.01
C SER A 441 -17.19 17.97 -10.75
N ILE A 442 -18.31 17.42 -11.22
CA ILE A 442 -19.44 18.15 -11.79
C ILE A 442 -20.64 17.82 -10.94
N GLY A 443 -21.31 18.83 -10.40
CA GLY A 443 -22.43 18.64 -9.49
C GLY A 443 -23.06 19.97 -9.05
N PRO A 444 -24.08 19.91 -8.17
CA PRO A 444 -24.70 21.11 -7.61
C PRO A 444 -23.69 21.97 -6.86
N ALA A 445 -23.69 23.28 -7.10
CA ALA A 445 -22.84 24.26 -6.42
C ALA A 445 -22.95 24.17 -4.88
N SER A 446 -24.16 23.90 -4.38
CA SER A 446 -24.47 23.67 -2.97
C SER A 446 -23.79 22.44 -2.35
N ARG A 447 -23.33 21.48 -3.17
CA ARG A 447 -22.61 20.29 -2.71
C ARG A 447 -21.13 20.57 -2.45
N PHE A 448 -20.61 21.67 -2.99
CA PHE A 448 -19.19 22.02 -2.93
C PHE A 448 -18.94 23.30 -2.10
N ASP A 449 -19.84 23.62 -1.17
CA ASP A 449 -19.76 24.82 -0.31
C ASP A 449 -19.52 26.13 -1.09
N SER A 450 -19.99 26.21 -2.33
CA SER A 450 -19.87 27.41 -3.17
C SER A 450 -21.12 28.28 -3.11
N ASP A 451 -20.96 29.60 -3.17
CA ASP A 451 -22.06 30.60 -3.13
C ASP A 451 -23.00 30.53 -4.37
N GLY A 452 -22.84 29.53 -5.25
CA GLY A 452 -23.50 29.41 -6.55
C GLY A 452 -24.96 28.93 -6.54
N GLY A 453 -25.55 28.63 -5.38
CA GLY A 453 -26.97 28.26 -5.28
C GLY A 453 -27.32 26.92 -5.95
N ASP A 454 -28.44 26.88 -6.70
CA ASP A 454 -29.03 25.69 -7.34
C ASP A 454 -28.51 25.45 -8.78
N GLU A 455 -27.26 25.84 -9.07
CA GLU A 455 -26.63 25.66 -10.39
C GLU A 455 -25.64 24.49 -10.40
N TYR A 456 -25.45 23.85 -11.56
CA TYR A 456 -24.39 22.85 -11.75
C TYR A 456 -23.07 23.53 -12.12
N VAL A 457 -22.01 23.16 -11.42
CA VAL A 457 -20.66 23.73 -11.59
C VAL A 457 -19.62 22.62 -11.81
N ILE A 458 -18.49 23.00 -12.37
CA ILE A 458 -17.27 22.19 -12.42
C ILE A 458 -16.38 22.64 -11.26
N GLU A 459 -16.05 21.73 -10.36
CA GLU A 459 -14.99 21.87 -9.37
C GLU A 459 -13.72 21.23 -9.92
N VAL A 460 -12.60 21.93 -9.80
CA VAL A 460 -11.26 21.39 -9.99
C VAL A 460 -10.52 21.49 -8.65
N ASP A 461 -10.32 20.35 -8.00
CA ASP A 461 -9.68 20.24 -6.70
C ASP A 461 -8.21 19.78 -6.84
N TYR A 462 -7.29 20.60 -6.30
CA TYR A 462 -5.86 20.34 -6.22
C TYR A 462 -5.34 20.25 -4.77
N SER A 463 -6.21 20.02 -3.78
CA SER A 463 -5.85 19.88 -2.37
C SER A 463 -4.75 18.83 -2.13
N GLN A 464 -4.72 17.77 -2.93
CA GLN A 464 -3.69 16.73 -2.89
C GLN A 464 -2.31 17.16 -3.44
N ALA A 465 -2.23 18.31 -4.12
CA ALA A 465 -1.02 18.89 -4.69
C ALA A 465 -0.71 20.28 -4.09
N HIS A 466 -1.06 20.50 -2.82
CA HIS A 466 -0.89 21.77 -2.11
C HIS A 466 -1.64 22.97 -2.73
N GLY A 467 -2.65 22.70 -3.57
CA GLY A 467 -3.59 23.68 -4.09
C GLY A 467 -4.87 23.77 -3.26
N ASP A 468 -5.91 24.32 -3.88
CA ASP A 468 -7.26 24.42 -3.34
C ASP A 468 -8.28 24.08 -4.46
N SER A 469 -9.58 24.18 -4.18
CA SER A 469 -10.65 23.97 -5.16
C SER A 469 -10.98 25.25 -5.92
N ALA A 470 -10.97 25.18 -7.25
CA ALA A 470 -11.46 26.22 -8.15
C ALA A 470 -12.79 25.81 -8.81
N TYR A 471 -13.73 26.74 -8.86
CA TYR A 471 -15.09 26.51 -9.34
C TYR A 471 -15.33 27.24 -10.66
N TYR A 472 -16.00 26.58 -11.59
CA TYR A 472 -16.29 27.07 -12.93
C TYR A 472 -17.74 26.75 -13.33
N THR A 473 -18.32 27.57 -14.20
CA THR A 473 -19.56 27.20 -14.91
C THR A 473 -19.29 26.01 -15.84
N LEU A 474 -20.34 25.30 -16.27
CA LEU A 474 -20.21 24.23 -17.29
C LEU A 474 -19.61 24.73 -18.63
N GLY A 475 -19.69 26.04 -18.91
CA GLY A 475 -19.04 26.68 -20.07
C GLY A 475 -17.56 27.03 -19.86
N GLY A 476 -17.02 26.81 -18.65
CA GLY A 476 -15.64 27.05 -18.26
C GLY A 476 -15.34 28.48 -17.79
N GLN A 477 -16.35 29.24 -17.35
CA GLN A 477 -16.12 30.56 -16.75
C GLN A 477 -15.82 30.39 -15.26
N TYR A 478 -14.69 30.93 -14.80
CA TYR A 478 -14.31 30.90 -13.38
C TYR A 478 -15.30 31.67 -12.51
N LEU A 479 -15.64 31.09 -11.36
CA LEU A 479 -16.60 31.61 -10.38
C LEU A 479 -15.89 32.05 -9.09
N SER A 480 -15.17 31.13 -8.46
CA SER A 480 -14.50 31.31 -7.16
C SER A 480 -13.41 30.24 -6.96
N GLY A 481 -12.59 30.41 -5.91
CA GLY A 481 -11.50 29.49 -5.54
C GLY A 481 -10.17 30.17 -5.29
#